data_AF-A0A4R3MCG1-F1
#
_entry.id   AF-A0A4R3MCG1-F1
#
_cell.length_a   1.000
_cell.length_b   1.000
_cell.length_c   1.000
_cell.angle_alpha   90.00
_cell.angle_beta   90.00
_cell.angle_gamma   90.00
#
_symmetry.space_group_name_H-M   'P 1'
#
loop_
_entity.id
_entity.type
_entity.pdbx_description
1 polymer ?
#
loop_
_entity_poly.entity_id
_entity_poly.type
_entity_poly.pdbx_seq_one_letter_code
_entity_poly.pdbx_strand_id
1 'polypeptide(L)'
;MVLILKDKLSGIVTGPGNWTDFPYTDIPTLPPRASDIELWQFYLRKKFALREEDFPFLIPVRDCGKSDPKQDFKLFSAEEQLFWHKQISYVISRYKVHRESMMKPAPIQHTSITYNLTGTGARINVNSTDHSVNNISNEISNVFAQVRDAVAQIPDDSAKEEIQQIVNKMEHAHGSNDFLQKYQAFVTAAADHITILGPVIPALSALLG
;
A
#
# COMPACT_ATOMS: atom_id res chain seq x y z
N MET A 1 -11.92 -17.02 14.08
CA MET A 1 -13.04 -17.33 13.17
C MET A 1 -13.01 -16.36 12.01
N VAL A 2 -13.05 -16.82 10.76
CA VAL A 2 -13.03 -15.94 9.58
C VAL A 2 -14.18 -16.33 8.65
N LEU A 3 -15.00 -15.33 8.30
CA LEU A 3 -16.04 -15.46 7.30
C LEU A 3 -15.54 -14.80 6.01
N ILE A 4 -15.29 -15.62 4.98
CA ILE A 4 -14.94 -15.10 3.65
C ILE A 4 -16.23 -14.86 2.90
N LEU A 5 -16.67 -13.59 2.84
CA LEU A 5 -17.76 -13.16 1.98
C LEU A 5 -17.18 -12.82 0.61
N LYS A 6 -17.39 -13.69 -0.37
CA LYS A 6 -17.09 -13.37 -1.77
C LYS A 6 -18.31 -12.68 -2.37
N ASP A 7 -18.11 -11.45 -2.84
CA ASP A 7 -19.13 -10.78 -3.64
C ASP A 7 -19.43 -11.62 -4.88
N LYS A 8 -20.72 -11.77 -5.16
CA LYS A 8 -21.22 -12.20 -6.46
C LYS A 8 -22.20 -11.13 -6.89
N LEU A 9 -21.96 -10.60 -8.09
CA LEU A 9 -22.93 -9.96 -8.98
C LEU A 9 -24.32 -10.65 -9.05
N SER A 10 -24.50 -11.85 -8.46
CA SER A 10 -25.74 -12.62 -8.38
C SER A 10 -26.58 -12.43 -7.10
N GLY A 11 -26.11 -11.67 -6.09
CA GLY A 11 -26.90 -11.42 -4.87
C GLY A 11 -27.12 -12.63 -3.94
N ILE A 12 -26.33 -13.71 -4.09
CA ILE A 12 -26.40 -14.90 -3.23
C ILE A 12 -25.17 -14.91 -2.33
N VAL A 13 -25.39 -14.88 -1.01
CA VAL A 13 -24.34 -15.02 0.01
C VAL A 13 -23.62 -16.34 -0.25
N THR A 14 -22.36 -16.28 -0.69
CA THR A 14 -21.57 -17.49 -0.94
C THR A 14 -20.44 -17.57 0.07
N GLY A 15 -20.57 -18.54 0.97
CA GLY A 15 -19.59 -19.02 1.93
C GLY A 15 -20.10 -20.36 2.45
N PRO A 16 -19.24 -21.27 2.92
CA PRO A 16 -19.75 -22.47 3.57
C PRO A 16 -20.64 -22.03 4.73
N GLY A 17 -21.91 -22.44 4.73
CA GLY A 17 -22.81 -22.22 5.89
C GLY A 17 -22.30 -22.88 7.17
N ASN A 18 -21.21 -23.65 7.05
CA ASN A 18 -20.45 -24.24 8.13
C ASN A 18 -19.23 -23.36 8.43
N TRP A 19 -19.16 -22.92 9.69
CA TRP A 19 -18.01 -22.26 10.26
C TRP A 19 -16.79 -23.16 10.17
N THR A 20 -15.68 -22.61 9.69
CA THR A 20 -14.37 -23.28 9.75
C THR A 20 -13.40 -22.37 10.47
N ASP A 21 -12.52 -22.98 11.26
CA ASP A 21 -11.41 -22.25 11.86
C ASP A 21 -10.53 -21.68 10.76
N PHE A 22 -9.93 -20.52 11.04
CA PHE A 22 -9.04 -19.91 10.08
C PHE A 22 -7.81 -20.81 9.93
N PRO A 23 -7.55 -21.38 8.75
CA PRO A 23 -6.62 -22.50 8.62
C PRO A 23 -5.15 -22.07 8.63
N TYR A 24 -4.90 -20.77 8.77
CA TYR A 24 -3.58 -20.17 8.63
C TYR A 24 -3.03 -19.71 9.97
N THR A 25 -1.78 -20.07 10.23
CA THR A 25 -1.05 -19.74 11.47
C THR A 25 -0.11 -18.56 11.30
N ASP A 26 0.19 -18.15 10.06
CA ASP A 26 1.08 -17.04 9.68
C ASP A 26 0.36 -15.69 9.69
N ILE A 27 -0.65 -15.54 10.56
CA ILE A 27 -1.48 -14.34 10.62
C ILE A 27 -0.80 -13.22 11.39
N PRO A 28 -1.09 -11.95 11.05
CA PRO A 28 -0.73 -10.84 11.93
C PRO A 28 -1.38 -10.99 13.31
N THR A 29 -0.81 -10.27 14.28
CA THR A 29 -1.21 -10.38 15.70
C THR A 29 -2.71 -10.12 15.90
N LEU A 30 -3.33 -10.98 16.71
CA LEU A 30 -4.69 -10.80 17.21
C LEU A 30 -4.66 -10.34 18.68
N PRO A 31 -5.56 -9.43 19.12
CA PRO A 31 -6.54 -8.71 18.30
C PRO A 31 -5.85 -7.71 17.33
N PRO A 32 -6.48 -7.43 16.18
CA PRO A 32 -5.90 -6.53 15.19
C PRO A 32 -5.80 -5.10 15.74
N ARG A 33 -4.65 -4.46 15.53
CA ARG A 33 -4.42 -3.08 15.98
C ARG A 33 -4.62 -2.10 14.83
N ALA A 34 -5.04 -0.89 15.17
CA ALA A 34 -5.20 0.20 14.20
C ALA A 34 -3.89 0.62 13.52
N SER A 35 -2.73 0.28 14.09
CA SER A 35 -1.40 0.43 13.47
C SER A 35 -1.12 -0.59 12.38
N ASP A 36 -1.76 -1.77 12.45
CA ASP A 36 -1.39 -2.94 11.65
C ASP A 36 -2.27 -3.09 10.41
N ILE A 37 -3.04 -2.06 10.05
CA ILE A 37 -4.03 -2.12 8.97
C ILE A 37 -3.39 -2.45 7.63
N GLU A 38 -2.26 -1.82 7.33
CA GLU A 38 -1.52 -2.10 6.09
C GLU A 38 -1.01 -3.54 6.06
N LEU A 39 -0.53 -4.04 7.19
CA LEU A 39 -0.06 -5.42 7.33
C LEU A 39 -1.20 -6.42 7.12
N TRP A 40 -2.37 -6.17 7.73
CA TRP A 40 -3.56 -6.99 7.54
C TRP A 40 -4.05 -6.95 6.08
N GLN A 41 -4.08 -5.78 5.46
CA GLN A 41 -4.50 -5.63 4.06
C GLN A 41 -3.55 -6.34 3.11
N PHE A 42 -2.23 -6.20 3.32
CA PHE A 42 -1.22 -6.93 2.57
C PHE A 42 -1.37 -8.45 2.73
N TYR A 43 -1.47 -8.93 3.98
CA TYR A 43 -1.64 -10.35 4.28
C TYR A 43 -2.89 -10.91 3.60
N LEU A 44 -4.05 -10.30 3.79
CA LEU A 44 -5.32 -10.78 3.23
C LEU A 44 -5.29 -10.77 1.70
N ARG A 45 -4.79 -9.70 1.08
CA ARG A 45 -4.72 -9.59 -0.38
C ARG A 45 -3.77 -10.62 -0.98
N LYS A 46 -2.58 -10.78 -0.41
CA LYS A 46 -1.60 -11.78 -0.85
C LYS A 46 -2.10 -13.20 -0.63
N LYS A 47 -2.62 -13.50 0.56
CA LYS A 47 -3.06 -14.85 0.95
C LYS A 47 -4.24 -15.34 0.13
N PHE A 48 -5.17 -14.44 -0.20
CA PHE A 48 -6.38 -14.77 -0.95
C PHE A 48 -6.31 -14.38 -2.43
N ALA A 49 -5.16 -13.92 -2.93
CA ALA A 49 -4.96 -13.44 -4.30
C ALA A 49 -6.07 -12.44 -4.72
N LEU A 50 -6.35 -11.47 -3.84
CA LEU A 50 -7.40 -10.47 -4.05
C LEU A 50 -6.94 -9.43 -5.07
N ARG A 51 -7.85 -9.02 -5.94
CA ARG A 51 -7.65 -7.97 -6.93
C ARG A 51 -7.74 -6.59 -6.29
N GLU A 52 -7.34 -5.55 -7.01
CA GLU A 52 -7.38 -4.16 -6.52
C GLU A 52 -8.82 -3.70 -6.22
N GLU A 53 -9.80 -4.20 -6.98
CA GLU A 53 -11.22 -3.97 -6.78
C GLU A 53 -11.84 -4.72 -5.59
N ASP A 54 -11.16 -5.74 -5.04
CA ASP A 54 -11.69 -6.54 -3.96
C ASP A 54 -11.45 -5.84 -2.60
N PHE A 55 -12.42 -5.95 -1.68
CA PHE A 55 -12.40 -5.26 -0.38
C PHE A 55 -12.32 -6.25 0.80
N PRO A 56 -11.12 -6.56 1.31
CA PRO A 56 -10.99 -7.40 2.49
C PRO A 56 -11.30 -6.60 3.75
N PHE A 57 -12.17 -7.14 4.60
CA PHE A 57 -12.49 -6.62 5.92
C PHE A 57 -12.28 -7.68 6.99
N LEU A 58 -11.61 -7.30 8.07
CA LEU A 58 -11.56 -8.04 9.31
C LEU A 58 -12.58 -7.45 10.30
N ILE A 59 -13.55 -8.24 10.72
CA ILE A 59 -14.67 -7.80 11.57
C ILE A 59 -14.67 -8.62 12.86
N PRO A 60 -14.53 -7.96 14.03
CA PRO A 60 -14.77 -8.62 15.32
C PRO A 60 -16.21 -9.13 15.38
N VAL A 61 -16.39 -10.39 15.80
CA VAL A 61 -17.73 -10.95 15.96
C VAL A 61 -18.27 -10.56 17.32
N ARG A 62 -19.15 -9.57 17.33
CA ARG A 62 -19.97 -9.18 18.49
C ARG A 62 -21.43 -9.26 18.06
N ASP A 63 -22.24 -9.99 18.83
CA ASP A 63 -23.65 -10.20 18.54
C ASP A 63 -24.48 -9.78 19.76
N CYS A 64 -25.38 -8.83 19.56
CA CYS A 64 -26.32 -8.36 20.58
C CYS A 64 -27.55 -9.28 20.73
N GLY A 65 -27.62 -10.37 19.96
CA GLY A 65 -28.73 -11.33 19.94
C GLY A 65 -29.96 -10.81 19.20
N LYS A 66 -29.84 -9.69 18.49
CA LYS A 66 -30.89 -9.06 17.68
C LYS A 66 -30.32 -8.75 16.31
N SER A 67 -31.17 -8.78 15.29
CA SER A 67 -30.80 -8.33 13.93
C SER A 67 -30.69 -6.80 13.87
N ASP A 68 -29.73 -6.22 14.60
CA ASP A 68 -29.46 -4.79 14.67
C ASP A 68 -27.94 -4.51 14.64
N PRO A 69 -27.36 -4.28 13.46
CA PRO A 69 -25.93 -4.00 13.30
C PRO A 69 -25.44 -2.78 14.08
N LYS A 70 -26.32 -1.82 14.41
CA LYS A 70 -25.93 -0.65 15.21
C LYS A 70 -25.73 -1.02 16.67
N GLN A 71 -26.49 -1.99 17.18
CA GLN A 71 -26.28 -2.52 18.52
C GLN A 71 -25.04 -3.41 18.57
N ASP A 72 -24.80 -4.23 17.56
CA ASP A 72 -23.57 -5.02 17.44
C ASP A 72 -22.33 -4.13 17.42
N PHE A 73 -22.38 -3.04 16.65
CA PHE A 73 -21.29 -2.07 16.62
C PHE A 73 -21.02 -1.40 17.98
N LYS A 74 -22.05 -1.17 18.80
CA LYS A 74 -21.86 -0.62 20.16
C LYS A 74 -21.16 -1.59 21.12
N LEU A 75 -21.15 -2.89 20.80
CA LEU A 75 -20.43 -3.89 21.57
C LEU A 75 -18.93 -3.90 21.25
N PHE A 76 -18.49 -3.18 20.22
CA PHE A 76 -17.08 -3.07 19.88
C PHE A 76 -16.36 -2.21 20.92
N SER A 77 -15.16 -2.63 21.33
CA SER A 77 -14.26 -1.79 22.12
C SER A 77 -13.85 -0.53 21.35
N ALA A 78 -13.33 0.50 22.03
CA ALA A 78 -12.87 1.71 21.36
C ALA A 78 -11.76 1.43 20.32
N GLU A 79 -10.88 0.47 20.59
CA GLU A 79 -9.86 0.00 19.63
C GLU A 79 -10.49 -0.72 18.43
N GLU A 80 -11.46 -1.60 18.65
CA GLU A 80 -12.17 -2.30 17.56
C GLU A 80 -12.92 -1.31 16.66
N GLN A 81 -13.56 -0.29 17.24
CA GLN A 81 -14.21 0.78 16.50
C GLN A 81 -13.18 1.61 15.71
N LEU A 82 -12.05 1.97 16.31
CA LEU A 82 -10.99 2.71 15.62
C LEU A 82 -10.42 1.89 14.45
N PHE A 83 -10.15 0.60 14.67
CA PHE A 83 -9.68 -0.32 13.64
C PHE A 83 -10.69 -0.41 12.49
N TRP A 84 -11.98 -0.58 12.79
CA TRP A 84 -13.06 -0.61 11.79
C TRP A 84 -13.08 0.64 10.90
N HIS A 85 -13.06 1.83 11.52
CA HIS A 85 -13.06 3.10 10.77
C HIS A 85 -11.84 3.24 9.88
N LYS A 86 -10.64 3.00 10.43
CA LYS A 86 -9.41 3.12 9.65
C LYS A 86 -9.35 2.09 8.51
N GLN A 87 -9.88 0.87 8.71
CA GLN A 87 -9.93 -0.15 7.66
C GLN A 87 -10.82 0.30 6.50
N ILE A 88 -12.00 0.89 6.78
CA ILE A 88 -12.86 1.49 5.75
C ILE A 88 -12.10 2.60 5.01
N SER A 89 -11.49 3.54 5.73
CA SER A 89 -10.73 4.64 5.13
C SER A 89 -9.61 4.14 4.23
N TYR A 90 -8.86 3.13 4.67
CA TYR A 90 -7.77 2.54 3.89
C TYR A 90 -8.28 1.93 2.58
N VAL A 91 -9.31 1.08 2.65
CA VAL A 91 -9.89 0.41 1.49
C VAL A 91 -10.44 1.43 0.49
N ILE A 92 -11.14 2.46 0.95
CA ILE A 92 -11.66 3.55 0.10
C ILE A 92 -10.52 4.32 -0.56
N SER A 93 -9.48 4.70 0.18
CA SER A 93 -8.35 5.45 -0.35
C SER A 93 -7.62 4.66 -1.44
N ARG A 94 -7.37 3.36 -1.21
CA ARG A 94 -6.76 2.47 -2.20
C ARG A 94 -7.61 2.38 -3.47
N TYR A 95 -8.92 2.19 -3.31
CA TYR A 95 -9.83 2.13 -4.45
C TYR A 95 -9.85 3.44 -5.25
N LYS A 96 -9.81 4.60 -4.59
CA LYS A 96 -9.71 5.91 -5.26
C LYS A 96 -8.43 6.01 -6.10
N VAL A 97 -7.29 5.65 -5.53
CA VAL A 97 -6.00 5.66 -6.26
C VAL A 97 -6.04 4.74 -7.47
N HIS A 98 -6.57 3.53 -7.32
CA HIS A 98 -6.72 2.58 -8.42
C HIS A 98 -7.66 3.12 -9.52
N ARG A 99 -8.79 3.73 -9.14
CA ARG A 99 -9.68 4.37 -10.11
C ARG A 99 -9.01 5.53 -10.84
N GLU A 100 -8.26 6.36 -10.14
CA GLU A 100 -7.51 7.47 -10.74
C GLU A 100 -6.43 6.97 -11.70
N SER A 101 -5.71 5.88 -11.37
CA SER A 101 -4.74 5.28 -12.28
C SER A 101 -5.39 4.71 -13.53
N MET A 102 -6.59 4.12 -13.41
CA MET A 102 -7.36 3.61 -14.56
C MET A 102 -7.90 4.74 -15.44
N MET A 103 -8.09 5.94 -14.90
CA MET A 103 -8.55 7.13 -15.63
C MET A 103 -7.41 7.94 -16.26
N LYS A 104 -6.15 7.70 -15.88
CA LYS A 104 -4.99 8.31 -16.54
C LYS A 104 -4.82 7.67 -17.92
N PRO A 105 -4.69 8.48 -19.00
CA PRO A 105 -4.36 7.92 -20.30
C PRO A 105 -3.05 7.15 -20.22
N ALA A 106 -2.99 6.01 -20.91
CA ALA A 106 -1.77 5.20 -21.00
C ALA A 106 -0.60 6.12 -21.38
N PRO A 107 0.60 5.93 -20.78
CA PRO A 107 1.76 6.72 -21.14
C PRO A 107 1.96 6.62 -22.66
N ILE A 108 1.97 7.77 -23.33
CA ILE A 108 2.25 7.84 -24.76
C ILE A 108 3.63 7.23 -24.95
N GLN A 109 3.73 6.03 -25.53
CA GLN A 109 5.01 5.52 -25.99
C GLN A 109 5.52 6.51 -27.05
N HIS A 110 6.57 7.25 -26.73
CA HIS A 110 7.29 8.04 -27.72
C HIS A 110 7.90 7.08 -28.73
N THR A 111 7.23 6.86 -29.86
CA THR A 111 7.81 6.18 -31.01
C THR A 111 8.91 7.07 -31.58
N SER A 112 10.17 6.66 -31.45
CA SER A 112 11.26 7.27 -32.23
C SER A 112 11.07 6.87 -33.70
N ILE A 113 10.70 7.84 -34.54
CA ILE A 113 10.57 7.64 -35.98
C ILE A 113 11.85 8.15 -36.64
N THR A 114 12.73 7.24 -37.08
CA THR A 114 13.93 7.58 -37.85
C THR A 114 13.57 7.67 -39.33
N TYR A 115 13.63 8.87 -39.91
CA TYR A 115 13.47 9.08 -41.35
C TYR A 115 14.83 9.02 -42.06
N ASN A 116 15.14 7.92 -42.74
CA ASN A 116 16.28 7.85 -43.66
C ASN A 116 15.86 8.37 -45.03
N LEU A 117 16.25 9.61 -45.36
CA LEU A 117 16.02 10.20 -46.68
C LEU A 117 17.32 10.21 -47.48
N THR A 118 17.33 9.55 -48.64
CA THR A 118 18.42 9.58 -49.61
C THR A 118 17.92 10.19 -50.92
N GLY A 119 18.48 11.33 -51.34
CA GLY A 119 18.17 12.00 -52.60
C GLY A 119 18.63 13.45 -52.66
N THR A 120 19.04 13.92 -53.84
CA THR A 120 19.54 15.28 -54.07
C THR A 120 18.40 16.30 -53.90
N GLY A 121 18.43 17.10 -52.82
CA GLY A 121 17.43 18.12 -52.52
C GLY A 121 16.60 17.92 -51.26
N ALA A 122 16.87 16.89 -50.44
CA ALA A 122 16.18 16.70 -49.16
C ALA A 122 16.49 17.86 -48.20
N ARG A 123 15.50 18.71 -47.92
CA ARG A 123 15.56 19.75 -46.88
C ARG A 123 14.57 19.40 -45.78
N ILE A 124 15.08 19.24 -44.57
CA ILE A 124 14.29 19.03 -43.35
C ILE A 124 14.57 20.21 -42.43
N ASN A 125 13.52 20.83 -41.90
CA ASN A 125 13.64 21.81 -40.82
C ASN A 125 12.95 21.23 -39.57
N VAL A 126 13.74 20.70 -38.64
CA VAL A 126 13.26 20.17 -37.36
C VAL A 126 13.78 21.10 -36.28
N ASN A 127 12.91 21.99 -35.81
CA ASN A 127 13.23 22.93 -34.75
C ASN A 127 12.55 22.47 -33.45
N SER A 128 13.04 21.38 -32.88
CA SER A 128 12.60 20.91 -31.57
C SER A 128 13.81 20.78 -30.65
N THR A 129 13.84 21.60 -29.61
CA THR A 129 14.75 21.43 -28.48
C THR A 129 14.15 20.37 -27.57
N ASP A 130 14.71 19.16 -27.63
CA ASP A 130 14.32 18.07 -26.75
C ASP A 130 14.95 18.26 -25.36
N HIS A 131 14.11 18.33 -24.31
CA HIS A 131 14.50 18.43 -22.91
C HIS A 131 13.99 17.21 -22.10
N SER A 132 13.85 16.06 -22.74
CA SER A 132 13.30 14.86 -22.10
C SER A 132 14.41 14.04 -21.44
N VAL A 133 14.57 14.18 -20.11
CA VAL A 133 15.42 13.27 -19.32
C VAL A 133 14.52 12.19 -18.73
N ASN A 134 14.70 10.94 -19.19
CA ASN A 134 13.92 9.79 -18.73
C ASN A 134 14.50 9.29 -17.40
N ASN A 135 13.76 9.42 -16.30
CA ASN A 135 14.34 9.40 -14.95
C ASN A 135 13.69 8.39 -13.97
N ILE A 136 13.54 7.15 -14.41
CA ILE A 136 12.93 6.07 -13.59
C ILE A 136 13.83 5.69 -12.40
N SER A 137 15.16 5.83 -12.51
CA SER A 137 16.10 5.63 -11.40
C SER A 137 16.07 6.75 -10.35
N ASN A 138 15.63 7.94 -10.74
CA ASN A 138 15.58 9.09 -9.83
C ASN A 138 14.36 9.05 -8.92
N GLU A 139 13.25 8.40 -9.30
CA GLU A 139 12.07 8.35 -8.44
C GLU A 139 12.30 7.52 -7.16
N ILE A 140 12.93 6.35 -7.26
CA ILE A 140 13.26 5.51 -6.09
C ILE A 140 14.27 6.23 -5.18
N SER A 141 15.32 6.80 -5.79
CA SER A 141 16.33 7.58 -5.07
C SER A 141 15.71 8.80 -4.38
N ASN A 142 14.72 9.44 -5.01
CA ASN A 142 13.98 10.57 -4.44
C ASN A 142 13.08 10.14 -3.27
N VAL A 143 12.45 8.97 -3.33
CA VAL A 143 11.66 8.44 -2.20
C VAL A 143 12.56 8.20 -0.98
N PHE A 144 13.71 7.53 -1.15
CA PHE A 144 14.64 7.31 -0.05
C PHE A 144 15.31 8.60 0.44
N ALA A 145 15.54 9.58 -0.44
CA ALA A 145 16.00 10.91 -0.03
C ALA A 145 14.97 11.62 0.87
N GLN A 146 13.69 11.64 0.48
CA GLN A 146 12.61 12.23 1.29
C GLN A 146 12.46 11.54 2.64
N VAL A 147 12.66 10.22 2.69
CA VAL A 147 12.65 9.47 3.95
C VAL A 147 13.83 9.87 4.83
N ARG A 148 15.04 10.02 4.29
CA ARG A 148 16.20 10.50 5.04
C ARG A 148 16.00 11.92 5.56
N ASP A 149 15.38 12.79 4.76
CA ASP A 149 15.06 14.16 5.17
C ASP A 149 14.06 14.16 6.34
N ALA A 150 13.04 13.30 6.30
CA ALA A 150 12.09 13.14 7.40
C ALA A 150 12.75 12.57 8.67
N VAL A 151 13.65 11.58 8.53
CA VAL A 151 14.43 11.03 9.65
C VAL A 151 15.36 12.09 10.27
N ALA A 152 15.89 13.01 9.46
CA ALA A 152 16.75 14.08 9.96
C ALA A 152 16.02 15.05 10.91
N GLN A 153 14.69 15.13 10.82
CA GLN A 153 13.83 15.96 11.69
C GLN A 153 13.49 15.29 13.03
N ILE A 154 13.91 14.05 13.27
CA ILE A 154 13.69 13.36 14.55
C ILE A 154 14.56 14.02 15.64
N PRO A 155 13.97 14.46 16.77
CA PRO A 155 14.71 15.13 17.83
C PRO A 155 15.64 14.22 18.65
N ASP A 156 15.38 12.91 18.66
CA ASP A 156 16.18 11.92 19.37
C ASP A 156 17.30 11.39 18.47
N ASP A 157 18.54 11.72 18.81
CA ASP A 157 19.73 11.32 18.04
C ASP A 157 19.94 9.80 18.00
N SER A 158 19.57 9.07 19.06
CA SER A 158 19.69 7.61 19.11
C SER A 158 18.68 6.94 18.19
N ALA A 159 17.41 7.38 18.25
CA ALA A 159 16.36 6.87 17.38
C ALA A 159 16.62 7.25 15.91
N LYS A 160 17.15 8.45 15.67
CA LYS A 160 17.55 8.93 14.35
C LYS A 160 18.63 8.05 13.72
N GLU A 161 19.70 7.72 14.45
CA GLU A 161 20.75 6.82 13.93
C GLU A 161 20.19 5.43 13.62
N GLU A 162 19.38 4.86 14.52
CA GLU A 162 18.77 3.54 14.33
C GLU A 162 17.89 3.51 13.07
N ILE A 163 16.97 4.46 12.95
CA ILE A 163 16.04 4.53 11.82
C ILE A 163 16.81 4.78 10.52
N GLN A 164 17.85 5.62 10.53
CA GLN A 164 18.67 5.89 9.36
C GLN A 164 19.42 4.64 8.86
N GLN A 165 19.92 3.80 9.78
CA GLN A 165 20.50 2.50 9.41
C GLN A 165 19.47 1.56 8.79
N ILE A 166 18.25 1.54 9.31
CA ILE A 166 17.16 0.72 8.77
C ILE A 166 16.78 1.20 7.36
N VAL A 167 16.69 2.51 7.14
CA VAL A 167 16.42 3.11 5.82
C VAL A 167 17.49 2.71 4.79
N ASN A 168 18.78 2.75 5.15
CA ASN A 168 19.85 2.31 4.25
C ASN A 168 19.77 0.81 3.93
N LYS A 169 19.49 -0.03 4.94
CA LYS A 169 19.28 -1.48 4.73
C LYS A 169 18.07 -1.75 3.84
N MET A 170 17.02 -0.95 3.96
CA MET A 170 15.80 -1.05 3.17
C MET A 170 16.03 -0.63 1.71
N GLU A 171 16.75 0.47 1.47
CA GLU A 171 17.14 0.89 0.11
C GLU A 171 17.99 -0.20 -0.58
N HIS A 172 18.93 -0.83 0.13
CA HIS A 172 19.74 -1.92 -0.42
C HIS A 172 18.96 -3.22 -0.63
N ALA A 173 17.90 -3.46 0.16
CA ALA A 173 17.04 -4.63 0.02
C ALA A 173 15.93 -4.42 -1.04
N HIS A 174 15.82 -3.24 -1.65
CA HIS A 174 14.81 -2.93 -2.65
C HIS A 174 14.89 -3.89 -3.85
N GLY A 175 13.74 -4.45 -4.27
CA GLY A 175 13.67 -5.46 -5.33
C GLY A 175 14.04 -6.89 -4.90
N SER A 176 14.33 -7.13 -3.61
CA SER A 176 14.54 -8.46 -3.04
C SER A 176 13.37 -8.91 -2.17
N ASN A 177 13.30 -10.22 -1.89
CA ASN A 177 12.30 -10.79 -0.98
C ASN A 177 12.43 -10.27 0.47
N ASP A 178 13.57 -9.70 0.83
CA ASP A 178 13.86 -9.20 2.18
C ASP A 178 13.34 -7.77 2.39
N PHE A 179 12.90 -7.09 1.32
CA PHE A 179 12.41 -5.71 1.39
C PHE A 179 11.25 -5.57 2.37
N LEU A 180 10.31 -6.53 2.35
CA LEU A 180 9.17 -6.56 3.27
C LEU A 180 9.61 -6.63 4.74
N GLN A 181 10.63 -7.43 5.05
CA GLN A 181 11.16 -7.56 6.41
C GLN A 181 11.84 -6.26 6.86
N LYS A 182 12.57 -5.58 5.96
CA LYS A 182 13.21 -4.29 6.27
C LYS A 182 12.19 -3.16 6.43
N TYR A 183 11.14 -3.18 5.63
CA TYR A 183 10.02 -2.26 5.77
C TYR A 183 9.29 -2.44 7.11
N GLN A 184 9.06 -3.68 7.55
CA GLN A 184 8.48 -3.97 8.87
C GLN A 184 9.35 -3.44 10.01
N ALA A 185 10.67 -3.63 9.92
CA ALA A 185 11.61 -3.08 10.88
C ALA A 185 11.56 -1.54 10.90
N PHE A 186 11.43 -0.91 9.73
CA PHE A 186 11.29 0.55 9.62
C PHE A 186 10.01 1.04 10.29
N VAL A 187 8.85 0.48 9.98
CA VAL A 187 7.57 0.89 10.57
C VAL A 187 7.56 0.70 12.09
N THR A 188 8.21 -0.36 12.58
CA THR A 188 8.34 -0.62 14.01
C THR A 188 9.19 0.44 14.71
N ALA A 189 10.37 0.76 14.15
CA ALA A 189 11.25 1.80 14.69
C ALA A 189 10.66 3.22 14.52
N ALA A 190 9.86 3.43 13.48
CA ALA A 190 9.18 4.69 13.19
C ALA A 190 7.92 4.93 14.04
N ALA A 191 7.45 3.94 14.80
CA ALA A 191 6.17 4.01 15.52
C ALA A 191 6.10 5.20 16.49
N ASP A 192 7.17 5.45 17.22
CA ASP A 192 7.27 6.56 18.19
C ASP A 192 7.48 7.93 17.51
N HIS A 193 7.78 7.95 16.21
CA HIS A 193 8.04 9.14 15.40
C HIS A 193 7.07 9.26 14.20
N ILE A 194 5.92 8.61 14.29
CA ILE A 194 4.94 8.52 13.19
C ILE A 194 4.40 9.88 12.74
N THR A 195 4.43 10.88 13.61
CA THR A 195 4.00 12.25 13.29
C THR A 195 4.96 12.94 12.31
N ILE A 196 6.23 12.56 12.33
CA ILE A 196 7.29 13.08 11.47
C ILE A 196 7.41 12.21 10.21
N LEU A 197 7.37 10.88 10.39
CA LEU A 197 7.59 9.91 9.32
C LEU A 197 6.31 9.52 8.56
N GLY A 198 5.13 9.80 9.11
CA GLY A 198 3.83 9.45 8.53
C GLY A 198 3.64 9.87 7.06
N PRO A 199 4.05 11.08 6.64
CA PRO A 199 3.91 11.52 5.24
C PRO A 199 4.71 10.69 4.22
N VAL A 200 5.81 10.03 4.63
CA VAL A 200 6.69 9.28 3.72
C VAL A 200 6.38 7.78 3.68
N ILE A 201 5.57 7.27 4.61
CA ILE A 201 5.18 5.85 4.68
C ILE A 201 4.43 5.38 3.43
N PRO A 202 3.45 6.13 2.86
CA PRO A 202 2.74 5.71 1.66
C PRO A 202 3.64 5.58 0.42
N ALA A 203 4.68 6.43 0.31
CA ALA A 203 5.62 6.36 -0.79
C ALA A 203 6.55 5.14 -0.68
N LEU A 204 6.97 4.81 0.55
CA LEU A 204 7.73 3.58 0.81
C LEU A 204 6.91 2.31 0.59
N SER A 205 5.62 2.33 0.95
CA SER A 205 4.76 1.16 0.72
C SER A 205 4.45 0.92 -0.75
N ALA A 206 4.46 1.96 -1.59
CA ALA A 206 4.37 1.81 -3.04
C ALA A 206 5.55 1.04 -3.66
N LEU A 207 6.69 0.95 -2.96
CA LEU A 207 7.86 0.17 -3.38
C LEU A 207 7.75 -1.32 -3.03
N LEU A 208 6.72 -1.75 -2.29
CA LEU A 208 6.47 -3.15 -1.92
C LEU A 208 5.79 -3.98 -3.04
N GLY A 209 5.83 -3.49 -4.28
CA GLY A 209 5.11 -4.02 -5.46
C GLY A 209 5.03 -5.53 -5.57
#